data_AF-A0ABD5VKW0-F1
#
_entry.id   AF-A0ABD5VKW0-F1
#
_cell.length_a   1.000
_cell.length_b   1.000
_cell.length_c   1.000
_cell.angle_alpha   90.00
_cell.angle_beta   90.00
_cell.angle_gamma   90.00
#
_symmetry.space_group_name_H-M   'P 1'
#
loop_
_entity.id
_entity.type
_entity.pdbx_description
1 polymer ?
#
loop_
_entity_poly.entity_id
_entity_poly.type
_entity_poly.pdbx_seq_one_letter_code
_entity_poly.pdbx_strand_id
1 'polypeptide(L)' 'MFDRLRRAFAGTTPESSFVECRRCGTRLGSGEGACGCCGSTDVAHYDL' A
#
# COMPACT_ATOMS: atom_id res chain seq x y z
N MET A 1 10.81 23.49 7.02
CA MET A 1 11.34 22.64 5.94
C MET A 1 10.54 21.34 5.90
N PHE A 2 9.32 21.37 5.37
CA PHE A 2 8.40 20.23 5.34
C PHE A 2 7.57 20.30 4.06
N ASP A 3 8.05 19.68 2.97
CA ASP A 3 7.17 19.16 1.91
C ASP A 3 8.02 18.28 0.96
N ARG A 4 8.33 17.06 1.39
CA ARG A 4 8.94 16.03 0.53
C ARG A 4 8.20 14.69 0.58
N LEU A 5 6.92 14.71 0.96
CA LEU A 5 6.12 13.49 1.08
C LEU A 5 5.13 13.28 -0.08
N ARG A 6 5.08 14.17 -1.07
CA ARG A 6 4.13 14.06 -2.20
C ARG A 6 4.62 13.25 -3.42
N ARG A 7 5.80 12.62 -3.36
CA ARG A 7 6.36 11.88 -4.51
C ARG A 7 6.09 10.38 -4.54
N ALA A 8 5.33 9.83 -3.59
CA ALA A 8 5.04 8.38 -3.54
C ALA A 8 3.81 7.95 -4.37
N PHE A 9 3.17 8.84 -5.13
CA PHE A 9 2.09 8.48 -6.06
C PHE A 9 2.53 8.50 -7.53
N ALA A 10 3.84 8.37 -7.79
CA ALA A 10 4.39 8.19 -9.13
C ALA A 10 4.34 6.69 -9.48
N GLY A 11 3.17 6.19 -9.90
CA GLY A 11 3.07 4.81 -10.38
C GLY A 11 1.70 4.16 -10.29
N THR A 12 0.59 4.88 -10.48
CA THR A 12 -0.70 4.21 -10.73
C THR A 12 -0.76 3.77 -12.19
N THR A 13 0.07 2.77 -12.54
CA THR A 13 -0.38 1.77 -13.51
C THR A 13 -1.64 1.14 -12.88
N PRO A 14 -2.75 0.96 -13.60
CA PRO A 14 -3.90 0.24 -13.06
C PRO A 14 -3.48 -1.23 -12.87
N GLU A 15 -2.90 -1.52 -11.72
CA GLU A 15 -2.58 -2.88 -11.31
C GLU A 15 -3.93 -3.57 -11.09
N SER A 16 -4.21 -4.61 -11.88
CA SER A 16 -5.46 -5.38 -11.80
C SER A 16 -5.71 -6.03 -10.44
N SER A 17 -4.76 -5.94 -9.50
CA SER A 17 -4.91 -6.35 -8.13
C SER A 17 -4.16 -5.39 -7.21
N PHE A 18 -4.74 -5.03 -6.06
CA PHE A 18 -4.06 -4.24 -5.03
C PHE A 18 -4.20 -4.88 -3.65
N VAL A 19 -3.25 -4.58 -2.76
CA VAL A 19 -3.22 -5.08 -1.39
C VAL A 19 -3.41 -3.92 -0.40
N GLU A 20 -4.16 -4.12 0.67
CA GLU A 20 -4.42 -3.12 1.70
C GLU A 20 -4.22 -3.70 3.10
N CYS A 21 -3.56 -2.95 3.98
CA CYS A 21 -3.49 -3.31 5.38
C CYS A 21 -4.84 -3.07 6.08
N ARG A 22 -5.41 -4.12 6.67
CA ARG A 22 -6.69 -4.07 7.39
C ARG A 22 -6.64 -3.28 8.70
N ARG A 23 -5.43 -3.06 9.22
CA ARG A 23 -5.20 -2.38 10.51
C ARG A 23 -5.06 -0.87 10.39
N CYS A 24 -4.40 -0.38 9.34
CA CYS A 24 -4.13 1.04 9.17
C CYS A 24 -4.62 1.62 7.82
N GLY A 25 -5.16 0.79 6.92
CA GLY A 25 -5.67 1.22 5.62
C GLY A 25 -4.58 1.60 4.61
N THR A 26 -3.31 1.30 4.89
CA THR A 26 -2.22 1.56 3.96
C THR A 26 -2.31 0.62 2.77
N ARG A 27 -2.33 1.17 1.55
CA ARG A 27 -2.17 0.37 0.33
C ARG A 27 -0.73 -0.10 0.20
N LEU A 28 -0.57 -1.38 -0.06
CA LEU A 28 0.70 -2.09 -0.20
C LEU A 28 0.87 -2.54 -1.65
N GLY A 29 2.12 -2.68 -2.07
CA GLY A 29 2.42 -3.26 -3.37
C GLY A 29 2.06 -4.75 -3.41
N SER A 30 1.67 -5.23 -4.59
CA SER A 30 1.44 -6.66 -4.82
C SER A 30 2.71 -7.45 -4.51
N GLY A 31 2.67 -8.27 -3.44
CA GLY A 31 3.79 -9.07 -2.96
C GLY A 31 4.29 -8.74 -1.54
N GLU A 32 3.80 -7.67 -0.93
CA GLU A 32 4.12 -7.34 0.47
C GLU A 32 3.22 -8.14 1.43
N GLY A 33 3.80 -9.12 2.14
CA GLY A 33 3.11 -9.89 3.18
C GLY A 33 2.98 -9.17 4.53
N ALA A 34 3.54 -7.97 4.65
CA ALA A 34 3.49 -7.17 5.87
C ALA A 34 3.41 -5.67 5.53
N CYS A 35 2.64 -4.93 6.33
CA CYS A 35 2.52 -3.50 6.19
C CYS A 35 3.77 -2.78 6.67
N GLY A 36 4.50 -2.12 5.76
CA GLY A 36 5.65 -1.28 6.12
C GLY A 36 5.31 -0.06 6.98
N CYS A 37 4.02 0.30 7.12
CA CYS A 37 3.58 1.46 7.92
C CYS A 37 3.33 1.13 9.39
N CYS A 38 2.63 0.02 9.68
CA CYS A 38 2.27 -0.36 11.06
C CYS A 38 2.87 -1.71 11.51
N GLY A 39 3.57 -2.42 10.63
CA GLY A 39 4.14 -3.75 10.88
C GLY A 39 3.12 -4.88 10.92
N SER A 40 1.84 -4.62 10.62
CA SER A 40 0.80 -5.66 10.61
C SER A 40 0.94 -6.59 9.41
N THR A 41 0.86 -7.89 9.63
CA THR A 41 0.74 -8.91 8.56
C THR A 41 -0.71 -9.14 8.14
N ASP A 42 -1.67 -8.46 8.80
CA ASP A 42 -3.09 -8.52 8.46
C ASP A 42 -3.38 -7.61 7.25
N VAL A 43 -3.43 -8.24 6.07
CA VAL A 43 -3.58 -7.60 4.76
C VAL A 43 -4.73 -8.23 3.96
N ALA A 44 -5.43 -7.43 3.18
CA ALA A 44 -6.48 -7.86 2.26
C ALA A 44 -6.05 -7.66 0.82
N HIS A 45 -6.36 -8.64 -0.02
CA HIS A 45 -6.10 -8.64 -1.44
C HIS A 45 -7.41 -8.34 -2.18
N TYR A 46 -7.33 -7.43 -3.16
CA TYR A 46 -8.45 -7.07 -4.01
C TYR A 46 -8.02 -7.26 -5.46
N ASP A 47 -8.71 -8.12 -6.19
CA ASP A 47 -8.66 -8.20 -7.64
C ASP A 47 -9.75 -7.28 -8.22
N LEU A 48 -9.41 -6.50 -9.25
CA LEU A 48 -10.29 -5.59 -9.99
C LEU A 48 -10.93 -6.28 -11.20
#